data_AF-A0A832Y2S4-F1
#
_entry.id   AF-A0A832Y2S4-F1
#
_cell.length_a   1.000
_cell.length_b   1.000
_cell.length_c   1.000
_cell.angle_alpha   90.00
_cell.angle_beta   90.00
_cell.angle_gamma   90.00
#
_symmetry.space_group_name_H-M   'P 1'
#
loop_
_entity.id
_entity.type
_entity.pdbx_description
1 polymer ?
#
loop_
_entity_poly.entity_id
_entity_poly.type
_entity_poly.pdbx_seq_one_letter_code
_entity_poly.pdbx_strand_id
1 'polypeptide(L)'
;MEMRSTALTVISILILSILSGCLGIEDADSDGIADTDDNCLNTANSEQSDLDSDGLGDACDEDADGDGASGSDDAFPLDSSETSDSDGDGIGDNSDADRDGDGVANDEDAFPADSTESTDTDGDGVGDNADTDDDGDGII
;
A
#
# COMPACT_ATOMS: atom_id res chain seq x y z
N MET A 1 56.19 -42.77 0.38
CA MET A 1 55.68 -42.87 1.77
C MET A 1 56.37 -41.72 2.48
N GLU A 2 55.77 -40.55 2.59
CA GLU A 2 54.57 -40.27 3.39
C GLU A 2 53.48 -39.49 2.64
N MET A 3 52.26 -39.72 3.13
CA MET A 3 51.02 -39.11 2.72
C MET A 3 50.73 -37.87 3.58
N ARG A 4 50.08 -36.87 2.96
CA ARG A 4 49.14 -35.87 3.53
C ARG A 4 49.73 -34.63 4.22
N SER A 5 49.46 -33.46 3.63
CA SER A 5 48.60 -32.47 4.30
C SER A 5 48.01 -31.43 3.33
N THR A 6 47.17 -31.90 2.40
CA THR A 6 46.11 -31.07 1.78
C THR A 6 44.96 -30.80 2.76
N ALA A 7 45.00 -31.38 3.97
CA ALA A 7 43.97 -31.20 4.99
C ALA A 7 43.97 -29.79 5.60
N LEU A 8 45.12 -29.11 5.69
CA LEU A 8 45.21 -27.81 6.37
C LEU A 8 44.60 -26.65 5.56
N THR A 9 44.68 -26.72 4.23
CA THR A 9 44.09 -25.73 3.31
C THR A 9 42.58 -25.94 3.13
N VAL A 10 42.10 -27.18 3.20
CA VAL A 10 40.67 -27.50 3.10
C VAL A 10 39.94 -27.21 4.42
N ILE A 11 40.59 -27.42 5.57
CA ILE A 11 40.03 -27.05 6.89
C ILE A 11 39.83 -25.53 7.01
N SER A 12 40.68 -24.70 6.41
CA SER A 12 40.51 -23.23 6.44
C SER A 12 39.35 -22.72 5.58
N ILE A 13 39.03 -23.42 4.49
CA ILE A 13 37.89 -23.08 3.60
C ILE A 13 36.58 -23.69 4.13
N LEU A 14 36.63 -24.88 4.74
CA LEU A 14 35.47 -25.51 5.37
C LEU A 14 35.08 -24.79 6.67
N ILE A 15 36.02 -24.30 7.48
CA ILE A 15 35.68 -23.54 8.70
C ILE A 15 35.07 -22.18 8.34
N LEU A 16 35.46 -21.54 7.23
CA LEU A 16 34.87 -20.26 6.81
C LEU A 16 33.41 -20.39 6.34
N SER A 17 33.04 -21.54 5.75
CA SER A 17 31.65 -21.81 5.34
C SER A 17 30.75 -22.35 6.45
N ILE A 18 31.31 -22.90 7.54
CA ILE A 18 30.53 -23.31 8.73
C ILE A 18 30.47 -22.18 9.78
N LEU A 19 31.40 -21.21 9.74
CA LEU A 19 31.40 -20.05 10.64
C LEU A 19 30.30 -19.04 10.30
N SER A 20 29.91 -18.94 9.02
CA SER A 20 28.83 -18.02 8.61
C SER A 20 27.46 -18.39 9.18
N GLY A 21 27.24 -19.65 9.57
CA GLY A 21 26.01 -20.10 10.24
C GLY A 21 26.13 -20.25 11.75
N CYS A 22 27.26 -19.88 12.37
CA CYS A 22 27.51 -20.05 13.80
C CYS A 22 28.08 -18.79 14.48
N LEU A 23 28.21 -17.67 13.74
CA LEU A 23 28.62 -16.38 14.27
C LEU A 23 27.41 -15.45 14.44
N GLY A 24 26.40 -15.89 15.20
CA GLY A 24 25.37 -15.04 15.80
C GLY A 24 24.80 -13.92 14.92
N ILE A 25 24.50 -14.22 13.66
CA ILE A 25 23.50 -13.42 12.94
C ILE A 25 22.18 -13.96 13.45
N GLU A 26 21.59 -13.24 14.39
CA GLU A 26 20.20 -13.46 14.78
C GLU A 26 19.36 -13.09 13.55
N ASP A 27 18.39 -13.94 13.26
CA ASP A 27 17.48 -13.88 12.11
C ASP A 27 16.16 -14.46 12.62
N ALA A 28 15.36 -13.58 13.21
CA ALA A 28 14.24 -13.93 14.06
C ALA A 28 13.06 -14.51 13.27
N ASP A 29 12.87 -14.12 12.02
CA ASP A 29 11.79 -14.60 11.15
C ASP A 29 12.26 -15.52 10.01
N SER A 30 13.58 -15.74 9.88
CA SER A 30 14.19 -16.65 8.92
C SER A 30 13.99 -16.23 7.45
N ASP A 31 13.92 -14.94 7.17
CA ASP A 31 13.79 -14.39 5.81
C ASP A 31 15.13 -14.26 5.07
N GLY A 32 16.24 -14.44 5.79
CA GLY A 32 17.60 -14.37 5.27
C GLY A 32 18.30 -13.02 5.44
N ILE A 33 17.66 -12.07 6.12
CA ILE A 33 18.21 -10.80 6.58
C ILE A 33 18.55 -10.92 8.07
N ALA A 34 19.60 -10.22 8.49
CA ALA A 34 20.03 -10.21 9.89
C ALA A 34 19.12 -9.28 10.71
N ASP A 35 18.78 -9.62 11.96
CA ASP A 35 18.01 -8.76 12.88
C ASP A 35 18.54 -7.32 12.99
N THR A 36 19.86 -7.10 12.78
CA THR A 36 20.47 -5.76 12.83
C THR A 36 20.28 -4.93 11.57
N ASP A 37 19.98 -5.58 10.46
CA ASP A 37 19.78 -5.00 9.14
C ASP A 37 18.33 -5.18 8.66
N ASP A 38 17.46 -5.79 9.48
CA ASP A 38 16.07 -6.12 9.18
C ASP A 38 15.12 -5.02 9.66
N ASN A 39 14.47 -4.33 8.73
CA ASN A 39 13.46 -3.30 9.01
C ASN A 39 12.10 -3.87 9.44
N CYS A 40 11.96 -5.20 9.45
CA CYS A 40 10.79 -5.93 9.94
C CYS A 40 11.15 -7.18 10.74
N LEU A 41 11.90 -7.01 11.85
CA LEU A 41 12.41 -8.04 12.78
C LEU A 41 11.59 -9.33 13.00
N ASN A 42 10.26 -9.34 12.86
CA ASN A 42 9.43 -10.53 13.09
C ASN A 42 8.52 -10.89 11.90
N THR A 43 8.71 -10.24 10.75
CA THR A 43 7.86 -10.39 9.57
C THR A 43 8.72 -10.51 8.32
N ALA A 44 8.85 -11.74 7.82
CA ALA A 44 9.76 -12.06 6.75
C ALA A 44 9.55 -11.19 5.49
N ASN A 45 10.59 -10.43 5.12
CA ASN A 45 10.58 -9.48 4.02
C ASN A 45 11.98 -9.32 3.41
N SER A 46 12.46 -10.37 2.73
CA SER A 46 13.81 -10.43 2.17
C SER A 46 14.21 -9.28 1.22
N GLU A 47 13.24 -8.55 0.68
CA GLU A 47 13.47 -7.39 -0.19
C GLU A 47 13.72 -6.09 0.59
N GLN A 48 13.37 -6.04 1.88
CA GLN A 48 13.61 -4.91 2.79
C GLN A 48 13.12 -3.58 2.21
N SER A 49 11.97 -3.62 1.53
CA SER A 49 11.30 -2.41 1.04
C SER A 49 10.90 -1.52 2.21
N ASP A 50 10.96 -0.22 1.97
CA ASP A 50 10.68 0.87 2.91
C ASP A 50 10.31 2.08 2.03
N LEU A 51 9.05 2.15 1.64
CA LEU A 51 8.56 3.06 0.61
C LEU A 51 8.53 4.53 1.11
N ASP A 52 8.18 4.76 2.37
CA ASP A 52 8.12 6.09 2.98
C ASP A 52 9.45 6.52 3.67
N SER A 53 10.40 5.59 3.82
CA SER A 53 11.71 5.80 4.44
C SER A 53 11.67 6.18 5.93
N ASP A 54 10.69 5.69 6.69
CA ASP A 54 10.60 5.89 8.14
C ASP A 54 11.46 4.90 8.96
N GLY A 55 11.92 3.82 8.31
CA GLY A 55 12.76 2.77 8.88
C GLY A 55 12.01 1.52 9.36
N LEU A 56 10.69 1.47 9.23
CA LEU A 56 9.87 0.27 9.22
C LEU A 56 9.73 -0.22 7.77
N GLY A 57 9.77 -1.53 7.56
CA GLY A 57 9.58 -2.05 6.21
C GLY A 57 8.11 -2.17 5.82
N ASP A 58 7.81 -2.08 4.52
CA ASP A 58 6.45 -2.20 3.97
C ASP A 58 5.69 -3.47 4.46
N ALA A 59 6.43 -4.52 4.82
CA ALA A 59 5.84 -5.78 5.29
C ALA A 59 5.29 -5.72 6.72
N CYS A 60 5.78 -4.77 7.54
CA CYS A 60 5.40 -4.59 8.93
C CYS A 60 4.93 -3.15 9.24
N ASP A 61 4.82 -2.30 8.22
CA ASP A 61 4.23 -0.98 8.29
C ASP A 61 2.73 -1.03 7.96
N GLU A 62 1.92 -0.27 8.72
CA GLU A 62 0.49 -0.12 8.47
C GLU A 62 0.18 1.04 7.51
N ASP A 63 1.14 1.95 7.29
CA ASP A 63 1.10 3.16 6.44
C ASP A 63 2.35 3.19 5.55
N ALA A 64 2.51 2.18 4.69
CA ALA A 64 3.77 1.93 3.99
C ALA A 64 4.19 3.05 3.03
N ASP A 65 3.27 3.89 2.57
CA ASP A 65 3.57 5.02 1.69
C ASP A 65 3.61 6.39 2.39
N GLY A 66 3.28 6.43 3.70
CA GLY A 66 3.44 7.58 4.58
C GLY A 66 2.50 8.74 4.27
N ASP A 67 1.33 8.48 3.66
CA ASP A 67 0.34 9.50 3.36
C ASP A 67 -0.64 9.80 4.52
N GLY A 68 -0.61 8.95 5.55
CA GLY A 68 -1.38 9.09 6.78
C GLY A 68 -2.71 8.35 6.79
N ALA A 69 -3.10 7.67 5.70
CA ALA A 69 -4.09 6.61 5.71
C ALA A 69 -3.40 5.27 6.06
N SER A 70 -4.13 4.32 6.63
CA SER A 70 -3.54 3.03 7.02
C SER A 70 -4.56 1.91 7.06
N GLY A 71 -4.08 0.67 6.89
CA GLY A 71 -4.88 -0.53 7.07
C GLY A 71 -6.13 -0.57 6.19
N SER A 72 -7.32 -0.48 6.81
CA SER A 72 -8.60 -0.51 6.06
C SER A 72 -9.08 0.86 5.59
N ASP A 73 -8.46 1.92 6.08
CA ASP A 73 -8.81 3.30 5.73
C ASP A 73 -8.03 3.76 4.48
N ASP A 74 -7.16 2.89 3.95
CA ASP A 74 -6.32 3.09 2.78
C ASP A 74 -6.62 2.03 1.71
N ALA A 75 -7.26 2.45 0.63
CA ALA A 75 -7.56 1.57 -0.50
C ALA A 75 -6.33 1.29 -1.37
N PHE A 76 -5.27 2.11 -1.29
CA PHE A 76 -4.06 2.00 -2.09
C PHE A 76 -2.78 2.07 -1.24
N PRO A 77 -2.45 1.01 -0.48
CA PRO A 77 -1.36 0.99 0.52
C PRO A 77 0.08 1.21 0.03
N LEU A 78 0.28 1.50 -1.24
CA LEU A 78 1.59 1.70 -1.86
C LEU A 78 1.59 2.92 -2.80
N ASP A 79 0.55 3.75 -2.76
CA ASP A 79 0.39 4.95 -3.58
C ASP A 79 -0.07 6.12 -2.71
N SER A 80 0.91 6.83 -2.15
CA SER A 80 0.71 8.03 -1.30
C SER A 80 -0.10 9.18 -1.91
N SER A 81 -0.52 9.04 -3.17
CA SER A 81 -1.39 10.00 -3.84
C SER A 81 -2.86 9.57 -3.89
N GLU A 82 -3.22 8.39 -3.38
CA GLU A 82 -4.55 7.83 -3.41
C GLU A 82 -4.88 7.11 -2.10
N THR A 83 -5.97 7.47 -1.43
CA THR A 83 -6.40 6.81 -0.19
C THR A 83 -7.76 6.12 -0.34
N SER A 84 -8.53 6.43 -1.39
CA SER A 84 -9.96 6.12 -1.49
C SER A 84 -10.32 5.64 -2.88
N ASP A 85 -11.23 4.66 -2.93
CA ASP A 85 -11.78 3.99 -4.12
C ASP A 85 -13.30 3.91 -3.92
N SER A 86 -13.99 5.01 -4.26
CA SER A 86 -15.38 5.24 -3.87
C SER A 86 -16.36 4.28 -4.57
N ASP A 87 -16.09 3.90 -5.82
CA ASP A 87 -16.93 2.96 -6.58
C ASP A 87 -16.39 1.51 -6.56
N GLY A 88 -15.15 1.30 -6.12
CA GLY A 88 -14.54 -0.01 -5.98
C GLY A 88 -14.03 -0.60 -7.29
N ASP A 89 -13.74 0.24 -8.30
CA ASP A 89 -13.23 -0.21 -9.61
C ASP A 89 -11.70 -0.43 -9.63
N GLY A 90 -11.01 0.03 -8.58
CA GLY A 90 -9.57 -0.07 -8.40
C GLY A 90 -8.75 1.08 -8.97
N ILE A 91 -9.39 2.19 -9.37
CA ILE A 91 -8.77 3.47 -9.69
C ILE A 91 -9.03 4.40 -8.50
N GLY A 92 -7.99 5.08 -8.01
CA GLY A 92 -8.15 5.96 -6.86
C GLY A 92 -8.91 7.24 -7.20
N ASP A 93 -9.68 7.75 -6.23
CA ASP A 93 -10.58 8.91 -6.35
C ASP A 93 -9.91 10.19 -6.87
N ASN A 94 -8.57 10.36 -6.73
CA ASN A 94 -7.85 11.52 -7.27
C ASN A 94 -7.50 11.36 -8.76
N SER A 95 -7.45 10.13 -9.26
CA SER A 95 -7.13 9.76 -10.64
C SER A 95 -8.35 9.32 -11.44
N ASP A 96 -9.44 8.96 -10.77
CA ASP A 96 -10.68 8.51 -11.37
C ASP A 96 -11.46 9.66 -12.05
N ALA A 97 -12.01 9.37 -13.22
CA ALA A 97 -12.84 10.28 -13.98
C ALA A 97 -14.35 10.14 -13.66
N ASP A 98 -14.77 9.09 -12.97
CA ASP A 98 -16.17 8.78 -12.61
C ASP A 98 -16.18 8.14 -11.21
N ARG A 99 -15.96 8.98 -10.18
CA ARG A 99 -15.55 8.55 -8.83
C ARG A 99 -16.59 7.66 -8.14
N ASP A 100 -17.87 7.83 -8.44
CA ASP A 100 -18.94 7.05 -7.80
C ASP A 100 -19.53 5.97 -8.72
N GLY A 101 -19.06 5.89 -9.97
CA GLY A 101 -19.38 4.83 -10.92
C GLY A 101 -20.84 4.84 -11.39
N ASP A 102 -21.51 6.00 -11.36
CA ASP A 102 -22.89 6.14 -11.83
C ASP A 102 -23.00 6.22 -13.36
N GLY A 103 -21.87 6.47 -14.03
CA GLY A 103 -21.74 6.57 -15.48
C GLY A 103 -21.69 8.01 -16.02
N VAL A 104 -21.68 9.03 -15.16
CA VAL A 104 -21.47 10.44 -15.48
C VAL A 104 -20.08 10.86 -14.99
N ALA A 105 -19.28 11.47 -15.87
CA ALA A 105 -17.94 11.87 -15.48
C ALA A 105 -17.96 12.99 -14.42
N ASN A 106 -16.97 12.98 -13.51
CA ASN A 106 -16.81 13.94 -12.40
C ASN A 106 -16.92 15.42 -12.82
N ASP A 107 -16.56 15.76 -14.07
CA ASP A 107 -16.62 17.14 -14.60
C ASP A 107 -17.97 17.49 -15.24
N GLU A 108 -18.81 16.51 -15.49
CA GLU A 108 -20.19 16.62 -15.99
C GLU A 108 -21.24 16.33 -14.89
N ASP A 109 -20.79 15.89 -13.71
CA ASP A 109 -21.63 15.51 -12.57
C ASP A 109 -21.76 16.64 -11.53
N ALA A 110 -23.00 16.95 -11.12
CA ALA A 110 -23.29 17.92 -10.05
C ALA A 110 -22.94 17.39 -8.65
N PHE A 111 -22.95 16.06 -8.46
CA PHE A 111 -22.62 15.35 -7.23
C PHE A 111 -21.63 14.20 -7.49
N PRO A 112 -20.35 14.47 -7.79
CA PRO A 112 -19.34 13.47 -8.16
C PRO A 112 -18.93 12.44 -7.08
N ALA A 113 -19.71 12.28 -6.02
CA ALA A 113 -19.46 11.34 -4.92
C ALA A 113 -20.76 10.68 -4.43
N ASP A 114 -21.87 10.86 -5.16
CA ASP A 114 -23.17 10.29 -4.85
C ASP A 114 -23.74 9.66 -6.12
N SER A 115 -23.52 8.35 -6.27
CA SER A 115 -23.98 7.59 -7.44
C SER A 115 -25.50 7.49 -7.60
N THR A 116 -26.26 8.16 -6.75
CA THR A 116 -27.71 8.30 -6.88
C THR A 116 -28.15 9.65 -7.40
N GLU A 117 -27.26 10.62 -7.60
CA GLU A 117 -27.58 11.97 -8.05
C GLU A 117 -26.51 12.46 -9.03
N SER A 118 -26.90 12.89 -10.23
CA SER A 118 -25.95 13.52 -11.18
C SER A 118 -26.44 14.83 -11.78
N THR A 119 -27.67 15.24 -11.48
CA THR A 119 -28.30 16.46 -12.01
C THR A 119 -28.81 17.34 -10.86
N ASP A 120 -28.59 18.65 -10.98
CA ASP A 120 -29.12 19.70 -10.10
C ASP A 120 -29.68 20.81 -11.02
N THR A 121 -30.96 20.69 -11.37
CA THR A 121 -31.56 21.49 -12.45
C THR A 121 -31.70 22.97 -12.08
N ASP A 122 -31.96 23.31 -10.82
CA ASP A 122 -32.11 24.70 -10.35
C ASP A 122 -30.87 25.27 -9.63
N GLY A 123 -29.89 24.41 -9.31
CA GLY A 123 -28.61 24.80 -8.73
C GLY A 123 -28.66 25.07 -7.24
N ASP A 124 -29.63 24.50 -6.51
CA ASP A 124 -29.79 24.71 -5.07
C ASP A 124 -28.90 23.79 -4.20
N GLY A 125 -28.26 22.80 -4.82
CA GLY A 125 -27.37 21.83 -4.19
C GLY A 125 -28.05 20.57 -3.66
N VAL A 126 -29.32 20.32 -4.01
CA VAL A 126 -30.02 19.05 -3.84
C VAL A 126 -30.21 18.42 -5.22
N GLY A 127 -29.85 17.14 -5.38
CA GLY A 127 -29.99 16.47 -6.67
C GLY A 127 -31.45 16.20 -7.03
N ASP A 128 -31.74 16.17 -8.34
CA ASP A 128 -33.10 16.01 -8.89
C ASP A 128 -33.81 14.74 -8.40
N ASN A 129 -33.12 13.66 -7.97
CA ASN A 129 -33.81 12.48 -7.43
C ASN A 129 -34.27 12.68 -5.97
N ALA A 130 -33.68 13.61 -5.23
CA ALA A 130 -33.98 13.97 -3.85
C ALA A 130 -34.77 15.28 -3.72
N ASP A 131 -34.70 16.15 -4.74
CA ASP A 131 -35.46 17.38 -4.82
C ASP A 131 -36.92 17.12 -5.24
N THR A 132 -37.79 18.01 -4.82
CA THR A 132 -39.22 18.00 -5.16
C THR A 132 -39.62 19.18 -6.05
N ASP A 133 -38.73 20.14 -6.29
CA ASP A 133 -38.99 21.35 -7.07
C ASP A 133 -37.82 21.62 -8.03
N ASP A 134 -37.50 20.64 -8.88
CA ASP A 134 -36.28 20.59 -9.70
C ASP A 134 -36.00 21.86 -10.53
N ASP A 135 -37.00 22.70 -10.83
CA ASP A 135 -36.81 23.95 -11.61
C ASP A 135 -36.85 25.24 -10.77
N GLY A 136 -37.01 25.13 -9.45
CA GLY A 136 -36.98 26.22 -8.48
C GLY A 136 -38.04 27.29 -8.70
N ASP A 137 -39.14 27.00 -9.42
CA ASP A 137 -40.20 27.97 -9.69
C ASP A 137 -41.23 28.12 -8.54
N GLY A 138 -41.12 27.25 -7.52
CA GLY A 138 -41.98 27.20 -6.35
C GLY A 138 -43.22 26.32 -6.53
N ILE A 139 -43.24 25.48 -7.57
CA ILE A 139 -44.31 24.53 -7.89
C ILE A 139 -43.73 23.12 -8.02
N ILE A 140 -43.97 22.31 -6.98
CA ILE A 140 -43.78 20.85 -6.95
C ILE A 140 -44.56 20.14 -8.08
#